data_AF-A0A2N2E2S1-F1
#
_entry.id   AF-A0A2N2E2S1-F1
#
_cell.length_a   1.000
_cell.length_b   1.000
_cell.length_c   1.000
_cell.angle_alpha   90.00
_cell.angle_beta   90.00
_cell.angle_gamma   90.00
#
_symmetry.space_group_name_H-M   'P 1'
#
loop_
_entity.id
_entity.type
_entity.pdbx_description
1 polymer ?
#
loop_
_entity_poly.entity_id
_entity_poly.type
_entity_poly.pdbx_seq_one_letter_code
_entity_poly.pdbx_strand_id
1 'polypeptide(L)'
;MLHKINVTRVNFIKDFAAGLTNFFGGRSGSYEGELIQARENALRELEKRAVDVGGNAVIGVDIDYEVLGQGGNMLMVTASGTAVVVQG
;
A
#
# COMPACT_ATOMS: atom_id res chain seq x y z
N MET A 1 -13.43 -21.28 14.66
CA MET A 1 -13.45 -20.10 15.56
C MET A 1 -12.81 -18.94 14.81
N LEU A 2 -13.58 -17.90 14.44
CA LEU A 2 -13.05 -16.72 13.75
C LEU A 2 -12.34 -15.82 14.79
N HIS A 3 -11.01 -15.93 14.92
CA HIS A 3 -10.25 -14.87 15.58
C HIS A 3 -10.21 -13.67 14.63
N LYS A 4 -10.90 -12.58 14.99
CA LYS A 4 -10.84 -11.29 14.28
C LYS A 4 -9.77 -10.43 14.94
N ILE A 5 -8.68 -10.16 14.24
CA ILE A 5 -7.67 -9.19 14.65
C ILE A 5 -7.66 -8.09 13.59
N ASN A 6 -7.97 -6.85 14.01
CA ASN A 6 -7.94 -5.70 13.12
C ASN A 6 -6.48 -5.29 12.91
N VAL A 7 -6.01 -5.38 11.67
CA VAL A 7 -4.69 -4.89 11.27
C VAL A 7 -4.91 -3.55 10.57
N THR A 8 -4.72 -2.47 11.32
CA THR A 8 -4.91 -1.13 10.77
C THR A 8 -3.57 -0.40 10.78
N ARG A 9 -3.27 0.21 9.62
CA ARG A 9 -2.26 1.25 9.40
C ARG A 9 -0.89 0.75 8.91
N VAL A 10 -0.85 0.42 7.63
CA VAL A 10 0.40 0.36 6.85
C VAL A 10 0.63 1.73 6.25
N ASN A 11 1.73 2.39 6.61
CA ASN A 11 2.12 3.69 6.07
C ASN A 11 3.37 3.50 5.20
N PHE A 12 3.21 3.48 3.87
CA PHE A 12 4.35 3.56 2.96
C PHE A 12 4.39 4.94 2.31
N ILE A 13 5.51 5.65 2.45
CA ILE A 13 5.72 6.99 1.89
C ILE A 13 6.85 6.89 0.88
N LYS A 14 6.61 7.36 -0.35
CA LYS A 14 7.64 7.46 -1.38
C LYS A 14 7.74 8.91 -1.86
N ASP A 15 8.97 9.37 -2.09
CA ASP A 15 9.24 10.66 -2.70
C ASP A 15 9.10 10.55 -4.22
N PHE A 16 8.05 11.17 -4.76
CA PHE A 16 7.72 11.24 -6.18
C PHE A 16 8.37 12.46 -6.88
N ALA A 17 9.03 13.37 -6.14
CA ALA A 17 9.66 14.58 -6.70
C ALA A 17 10.65 14.27 -7.83
N ALA A 18 11.48 13.24 -7.62
CA ALA A 18 12.57 12.86 -8.52
C ALA A 18 12.11 11.98 -9.70
N GLY A 19 10.97 11.28 -9.56
CA GLY A 19 10.43 10.39 -10.58
C GLY A 19 9.78 11.14 -11.75
N LEU A 20 9.16 12.30 -11.47
CA LEU A 20 8.51 13.16 -12.46
C LEU A 20 9.48 14.04 -13.25
N THR A 21 10.56 14.52 -12.61
CA THR A 21 11.53 15.44 -13.25
C THR A 21 12.34 14.77 -14.37
N ASN A 22 12.65 13.47 -14.25
CA ASN A 22 13.31 12.69 -15.30
C ASN A 22 12.38 12.34 -16.48
N PHE A 23 11.10 12.74 -16.45
CA PHE A 23 10.04 12.18 -17.29
C PHE A 23 9.29 13.18 -18.18
N PHE A 24 9.79 14.40 -18.36
CA PHE A 24 9.32 15.29 -19.43
C PHE A 24 9.79 14.79 -20.81
N GLY A 25 9.26 13.64 -21.26
CA GLY A 25 9.69 12.93 -22.47
C GLY A 25 8.66 11.98 -23.12
N GLY A 26 7.41 11.92 -22.63
CA GLY A 26 6.29 11.47 -23.47
C GLY A 26 5.84 10.00 -23.40
N ARG A 27 6.00 9.29 -22.27
CA ARG A 27 5.24 8.04 -22.03
C ARG A 27 4.72 7.94 -20.60
N SER A 28 3.41 7.74 -20.47
CA SER A 28 2.62 7.59 -19.24
C SER A 28 2.99 6.39 -18.33
N GLY A 29 3.94 5.54 -18.75
CA GLY A 29 4.22 4.26 -18.07
C GLY A 29 5.01 4.33 -16.76
N SER A 30 5.72 5.44 -16.49
CA SER A 30 6.50 5.55 -15.24
C SER A 30 5.64 5.93 -14.04
N TYR A 31 4.76 6.91 -14.19
CA TYR A 31 3.83 7.31 -13.13
C TYR A 31 2.95 6.12 -12.70
N GLU A 32 2.40 5.39 -13.67
CA GLU A 32 1.63 4.19 -13.41
C GLU A 32 2.47 3.09 -12.75
N GLY A 33 3.72 2.88 -13.20
CA GLY A 33 4.63 1.90 -12.60
C GLY A 33 5.02 2.24 -11.15
N GLU A 34 5.21 3.52 -10.84
CA GLU A 34 5.52 4.01 -9.49
C GLU A 34 4.35 3.80 -8.52
N LEU A 35 3.12 4.06 -8.99
CA LEU A 35 1.89 3.79 -8.24
C LEU A 35 1.71 2.30 -7.97
N ILE A 36 1.93 1.45 -8.98
CA ILE A 36 1.83 -0.01 -8.84
C ILE A 36 2.83 -0.50 -7.80
N GLN A 37 4.09 -0.07 -7.87
CA GLN A 37 5.11 -0.46 -6.89
C GLN A 37 4.75 -0.03 -5.47
N ALA A 38 4.27 1.20 -5.28
CA ALA A 38 3.87 1.69 -3.96
C ALA A 38 2.69 0.88 -3.38
N ARG A 39 1.70 0.52 -4.22
CA ARG A 39 0.59 -0.37 -3.86
C ARG A 39 1.07 -1.76 -3.47
N GLU A 40 1.92 -2.38 -4.28
CA GLU A 40 2.45 -3.73 -4.00
C GLU A 40 3.27 -3.76 -2.70
N ASN A 41 4.01 -2.70 -2.39
CA ASN A 41 4.73 -2.58 -1.12
C ASN A 41 3.78 -2.47 0.07
N ALA A 42 2.73 -1.65 -0.03
CA ALA A 42 1.73 -1.52 1.02
C ALA A 42 0.97 -2.84 1.26
N LEU A 43 0.62 -3.57 0.20
CA LEU A 43 -0.03 -4.88 0.30
C LEU A 43 0.89 -5.93 0.93
N ARG A 44 2.16 -6.00 0.54
CA ARG A 44 3.13 -6.93 1.14
C ARG A 44 3.32 -6.70 2.65
N GLU A 45 3.37 -5.43 3.07
CA GLU A 45 3.44 -5.10 4.49
C GLU A 45 2.13 -5.43 5.23
N LEU A 46 0.97 -5.27 4.58
CA LEU A 46 -0.33 -5.69 5.14
C LEU A 46 -0.40 -7.21 5.33
N GLU A 47 0.04 -7.97 4.33
CA GLU A 47 0.15 -9.44 4.37
C GLU A 47 1.09 -9.90 5.49
N LYS A 48 2.28 -9.30 5.57
CA LYS A 48 3.26 -9.62 6.61
C LYS A 48 2.66 -9.43 8.01
N ARG A 49 1.99 -8.29 8.25
CA ARG A 49 1.33 -8.03 9.55
C ARG A 49 0.19 -8.99 9.83
N ALA A 50 -0.55 -9.42 8.82
CA ALA A 50 -1.59 -10.43 8.98
C ALA A 50 -0.98 -11.76 9.43
N VAL A 51 0.16 -12.17 8.86
CA VAL A 51 0.93 -13.34 9.30
C VAL A 51 1.46 -13.17 10.72
N ASP A 52 2.00 -12.00 11.06
CA ASP A 52 2.54 -11.70 12.39
C ASP A 52 1.49 -11.83 13.51
N VAL A 53 0.21 -11.62 13.20
CA VAL A 53 -0.92 -11.81 14.14
C VAL A 53 -1.60 -13.20 14.01
N GLY A 54 -1.01 -14.12 13.24
CA GLY A 54 -1.48 -15.49 13.07
C GLY A 54 -2.62 -15.67 12.06
N GLY A 55 -2.91 -14.65 11.24
CA GLY A 55 -3.82 -14.75 10.10
C GLY A 55 -3.21 -15.46 8.90
N ASN A 56 -4.05 -16.09 8.08
CA ASN A 56 -3.65 -16.70 6.79
C ASN A 56 -4.34 -16.05 5.58
N ALA A 57 -5.20 -15.05 5.82
CA ALA A 57 -5.80 -14.22 4.79
C ALA A 57 -6.12 -12.82 5.34
N VAL A 58 -6.28 -11.85 4.44
CA VAL A 58 -6.79 -10.50 4.75
C VAL A 58 -8.06 -10.27 3.95
N ILE A 59 -9.15 -9.89 4.63
CA ILE A 59 -10.44 -9.59 4.01
C ILE A 59 -10.83 -8.13 4.23
N GLY A 60 -11.72 -7.62 3.37
CA GLY A 60 -12.15 -6.23 3.42
C GLY A 60 -10.99 -5.26 3.24
N VAL A 61 -10.10 -5.56 2.28
CA VAL A 61 -8.93 -4.73 1.99
C VAL A 61 -9.39 -3.41 1.38
N ASP A 62 -8.88 -2.31 1.92
CA ASP A 62 -9.08 -0.96 1.42
C ASP A 62 -7.73 -0.27 1.20
N ILE A 63 -7.62 0.50 0.12
CA ILE A 63 -6.37 1.14 -0.30
C ILE A 63 -6.62 2.61 -0.62
N ASP A 64 -5.97 3.47 0.15
CA ASP A 64 -6.00 4.92 -0.02
C ASP A 64 -4.67 5.45 -0.56
N TYR A 65 -4.77 6.45 -1.43
CA TYR A 65 -3.64 7.20 -1.96
C TYR A 65 -3.79 8.66 -1.53
N GLU A 66 -2.78 9.18 -0.85
CA GLU A 66 -2.76 10.57 -0.40
C GLU A 66 -1.49 11.25 -0.87
N VAL A 67 -1.65 12.39 -1.54
CA VAL A 67 -0.51 13.23 -1.94
C VAL A 67 -0.14 14.13 -0.76
N LEU A 68 1.11 14.04 -0.31
CA LEU A 68 1.64 14.77 0.85
C LEU A 68 2.72 15.79 0.43
N GLY A 69 2.96 16.75 1.33
CA GLY A 69 4.00 17.78 1.18
C GLY A 69 3.51 19.02 0.43
N GLN A 70 4.09 20.20 0.77
CA GLN A 70 3.69 21.49 0.18
C GLN A 70 3.87 21.56 -1.34
N GLY A 71 4.69 20.67 -1.93
CA GLY A 71 4.91 20.56 -3.37
C GLY A 71 4.17 19.40 -4.05
N GLY A 72 3.33 18.66 -3.34
CA GLY A 72 2.65 17.47 -3.88
C GLY A 72 3.60 16.37 -4.35
N ASN A 73 4.80 16.33 -3.76
CA ASN A 73 5.92 15.54 -4.23
C ASN A 73 6.05 14.20 -3.50
N MET A 74 5.24 13.94 -2.48
CA MET A 74 5.20 12.66 -1.80
C MET A 74 3.86 12.00 -2.05
N LEU A 75 3.87 10.69 -2.20
CA LEU A 75 2.65 9.89 -2.17
C LEU A 75 2.73 8.93 -1.00
N MET A 76 1.67 8.94 -0.22
CA MET A 76 1.41 7.92 0.79
C MET A 76 0.41 6.93 0.22
N VAL A 77 0.77 5.65 0.33
CA VAL A 77 -0.16 4.56 0.06
C VAL A 77 -0.48 3.88 1.39
N THR A 78 -1.76 3.88 1.74
CA THR A 78 -2.27 3.25 2.94
C THR A 78 -3.05 2.02 2.53
N ALA A 79 -2.72 0.88 3.12
CA ALA A 79 -3.51 -0.34 2.99
C ALA A 79 -4.06 -0.74 4.35
N SER A 80 -5.32 -1.13 4.40
CA SER A 80 -5.99 -1.61 5.61
C SER A 80 -6.84 -2.84 5.32
N GLY A 81 -7.13 -3.65 6.35
CA GLY A 81 -7.97 -4.83 6.20
C GLY A 81 -8.10 -5.60 7.52
N THR A 82 -8.80 -6.74 7.47
CA THR A 82 -8.98 -7.63 8.62
C THR A 82 -8.22 -8.93 8.39
N ALA A 83 -7.27 -9.23 9.27
CA ALA A 83 -6.59 -10.53 9.27
C ALA A 83 -7.54 -11.61 9.81
N VAL A 84 -7.62 -12.72 9.10
CA VAL A 84 -8.48 -13.86 9.44
C VAL A 84 -7.74 -15.18 9.28
N VAL A 85 -8.23 -16.23 9.94
CA VAL A 85 -7.86 -17.62 9.69
C VAL A 85 -9.01 -18.32 8.99
N VAL A 86 -8.81 -18.68 7.72
CA VAL A 86 -9.74 -19.54 6.97
C VAL A 86 -9.32 -21.00 7.09
N GLN A 87 -10.30 -21.90 7.20
CA GLN A 87 -10.12 -23.35 7.18
C GLN A 87 -10.85 -23.90 5.94
N GLY A 88 -10.15 -24.74 5.19
CA GLY A 88 -10.72 -25.46 4.04
C GLY A 88 -11.47 -26.72 4.45
#